data_AF-A0A926ZC43-F1
#
_entry.id   AF-A0A926ZC43-F1
#
_cell.length_a   1.000
_cell.length_b   1.000
_cell.length_c   1.000
_cell.angle_alpha   90.00
_cell.angle_beta   90.00
_cell.angle_gamma   90.00
#
_symmetry.space_group_name_H-M   'P 1'
#
loop_
_entity.id
_entity.type
_entity.pdbx_description
1 polymer ?
#
loop_
_entity_poly.entity_id
_entity_poly.type
_entity_poly.pdbx_seq_one_letter_code
_entity_poly.pdbx_strand_id
1 'polypeptide(L)' 'MSVHIRFLPDNVVVEAEVGEPLLQVASRAGISIPTGCLMGSCHACEVELPDGQIICSCISAVPPSESELAINLFVDPTW' A
#
# COMPACT_ATOMS: atom_id res chain seq x y z
N MET A 1 -6.74 6.92 -14.90
CA MET A 1 -5.71 7.90 -14.49
C MET A 1 -4.67 7.10 -13.75
N SER A 2 -3.42 7.05 -14.24
CA SER A 2 -2.36 6.29 -13.60
C SER A 2 -1.58 7.16 -12.62
N VAL A 3 -1.09 6.53 -11.56
CA VAL A 3 -0.27 7.13 -10.50
C VAL A 3 0.91 6.22 -10.21
N HIS A 4 2.03 6.81 -9.82
CA HIS A 4 3.21 6.04 -9.44
C HIS A 4 3.17 5.77 -7.94
N ILE A 5 3.09 4.51 -7.54
CA ILE A 5 3.18 4.08 -6.15
C ILE A 5 4.64 3.74 -5.85
N ARG A 6 5.22 4.38 -4.83
CA ARG A 6 6.55 4.05 -4.31
C ARG A 6 6.42 3.37 -2.96
N PHE A 7 6.81 2.12 -2.87
CA PHE A 7 6.86 1.37 -1.62
C PHE A 7 8.21 1.58 -0.92
N LEU A 8 8.15 2.01 0.34
CA LEU A 8 9.30 2.18 1.23
C LEU A 8 9.25 1.12 2.34
N PRO A 9 10.40 0.64 2.87
CA PRO A 9 11.77 1.13 2.63
C PRO A 9 12.46 0.57 1.38
N ASP A 10 11.85 -0.40 0.68
CA ASP A 10 12.47 -1.11 -0.45
C ASP A 10 12.70 -0.23 -1.69
N ASN A 11 12.13 0.97 -1.71
CA ASN A 11 12.21 1.97 -2.79
C ASN A 11 11.78 1.40 -4.16
N VAL A 12 10.75 0.56 -4.14
CA VAL A 12 10.17 -0.05 -5.34
C VAL A 12 9.07 0.87 -5.89
N VAL A 13 9.15 1.21 -7.18
CA VAL A 13 8.15 2.04 -7.85
C VAL A 13 7.35 1.22 -8.84
N VAL A 14 6.03 1.32 -8.79
CA VAL A 14 5.10 0.65 -9.70
C VAL A 14 4.04 1.63 -10.19
N GLU A 15 3.65 1.52 -11.44
CA GLU A 15 2.50 2.26 -11.96
C GLU A 15 1.21 1.53 -11.55
N ALA A 16 0.21 2.28 -11.09
CA ALA A 16 -1.09 1.76 -10.69
C ALA A 16 -2.21 2.69 -11.15
N GLU A 17 -3.40 2.14 -11.31
CA GLU A 17 -4.57 2.95 -11.64
C GLU A 17 -5.30 3.39 -10.39
N VAL A 18 -5.82 4.62 -10.40
CA VAL A 18 -6.72 5.09 -9.33
C VAL A 18 -7.92 4.15 -9.22
N GLY A 19 -8.17 3.63 -8.02
CA GLY A 19 -9.19 2.61 -7.76
C GLY A 19 -8.71 1.16 -7.83
N GLU A 20 -7.47 0.89 -8.28
CA GLU A 20 -6.89 -0.46 -8.24
C GLU A 20 -6.64 -0.90 -6.78
N PRO A 21 -6.85 -2.17 -6.39
CA PRO A 21 -6.59 -2.62 -5.02
C PRO A 21 -5.11 -2.50 -4.64
N LEU A 22 -4.79 -1.86 -3.51
CA LEU A 22 -3.40 -1.64 -3.08
C LEU A 22 -2.62 -2.95 -2.89
N LEU A 23 -3.27 -3.98 -2.33
CA LEU A 23 -2.68 -5.31 -2.19
C LEU A 23 -2.22 -5.92 -3.53
N GLN A 24 -3.02 -5.74 -4.58
CA GLN A 24 -2.71 -6.28 -5.90
C GLN A 24 -1.54 -5.52 -6.53
N VAL A 25 -1.52 -4.20 -6.37
CA VAL A 25 -0.44 -3.34 -6.83
C VAL A 25 0.87 -3.69 -6.14
N ALA A 26 0.85 -3.87 -4.81
CA ALA A 26 2.01 -4.28 -4.03
C ALA A 26 2.54 -5.65 -4.49
N SER A 27 1.65 -6.63 -4.64
CA SER A 27 2.01 -7.97 -5.13
C SER A 27 2.65 -7.93 -6.52
N ARG A 28 2.10 -7.13 -7.45
CA ARG A 28 2.69 -6.90 -8.79
C ARG A 28 4.08 -6.27 -8.72
N ALA A 29 4.32 -5.40 -7.73
CA ALA A 29 5.61 -4.78 -7.46
C ALA A 29 6.62 -5.73 -6.79
N GLY A 30 6.22 -6.96 -6.43
CA GLY A 30 7.04 -7.89 -5.65
C GLY A 30 7.09 -7.56 -4.16
N ILE A 31 6.24 -6.64 -3.70
CA ILE A 31 6.08 -6.28 -2.29
C ILE A 31 5.01 -7.17 -1.67
N SER A 32 5.38 -7.88 -0.61
CA SER A 32 4.45 -8.70 0.18
C SER A 32 4.01 -7.94 1.43
N ILE A 33 2.75 -7.48 1.43
CA ILE A 33 2.14 -6.88 2.63
C ILE A 33 1.54 -8.02 3.47
N PRO A 34 1.86 -8.14 4.77
CA PRO A 34 1.28 -9.16 5.60
C PRO A 34 -0.25 -8.99 5.69
N THR A 35 -0.97 -10.06 5.41
CA THR A 35 -2.44 -10.08 5.47
C THR A 35 -2.93 -11.18 6.41
N GLY A 36 -3.86 -10.83 7.30
CA GLY A 36 -4.56 -11.79 8.15
C GLY A 36 -6.04 -11.91 7.80
N CYS A 37 -6.83 -10.90 8.17
CA CYS A 37 -8.30 -10.96 8.08
C CYS A 37 -8.90 -10.58 6.71
N LEU A 38 -8.18 -9.81 5.88
CA LEU A 38 -8.69 -9.21 4.63
C LEU A 38 -9.97 -8.36 4.77
N MET A 39 -10.31 -7.96 5.99
CA MET A 39 -11.50 -7.18 6.33
C MET A 39 -11.15 -5.86 7.05
N GLY A 40 -9.86 -5.52 7.13
CA GLY A 40 -9.37 -4.31 7.82
C GLY A 40 -9.48 -4.36 9.35
N SER A 41 -9.79 -5.51 9.96
CA SER A 41 -9.98 -5.65 11.41
C SER A 41 -8.76 -6.14 12.16
N CYS A 42 -7.82 -6.81 11.48
CA CYS A 42 -6.60 -7.32 12.11
C CYS A 42 -5.50 -6.27 12.14
N HIS A 43 -5.51 -5.25 11.27
CA HIS A 43 -4.45 -4.24 11.15
C HIS A 43 -3.07 -4.74 10.67
N ALA A 44 -2.91 -6.04 10.39
CA ALA A 44 -1.70 -6.59 9.73
C ALA A 44 -1.34 -5.92 8.39
N CYS A 45 -2.35 -5.46 7.66
CA CYS A 45 -2.19 -4.91 6.31
C CYS A 45 -1.98 -3.38 6.31
N GLU A 46 -1.64 -2.79 7.45
CA GLU A 46 -1.50 -1.34 7.60
C GLU A 46 -0.30 -0.77 6.86
N VAL A 47 -0.54 0.36 6.21
CA VAL A 47 0.47 1.14 5.52
C VAL A 47 0.24 2.62 5.79
N GLU A 48 1.31 3.40 5.82
CA GLU A 48 1.26 4.84 6.06
C GLU A 48 1.43 5.60 4.74
N LEU A 49 0.55 6.59 4.54
CA LEU A 49 0.58 7.52 3.42
C LEU A 49 1.41 8.78 3.75
N PRO A 50 1.82 9.59 2.76
CA PRO A 50 2.70 10.75 2.98
C PRO A 50 2.09 11.84 3.85
N ASP A 51 0.76 11.88 3.95
CA ASP A 51 0.00 12.81 4.80
C ASP A 51 -0.11 12.34 6.25
N GLY A 52 0.53 11.21 6.60
CA GLY A 52 0.49 10.59 7.92
C GLY A 52 -0.75 9.76 8.18
N GLN A 53 -1.61 9.54 7.18
CA GLN A 53 -2.74 8.64 7.33
C GLN A 53 -2.30 7.18 7.29
N ILE A 54 -2.77 6.39 8.25
CA ILE A 54 -2.58 4.95 8.27
C ILE A 54 -3.85 4.30 7.72
N ILE A 55 -3.69 3.47 6.69
CA ILE A 55 -4.79 2.78 6.03
C ILE A 55 -4.54 1.27 5.97
N CYS A 56 -5.62 0.49 5.93
CA CYS A 56 -5.56 -0.95 5.72
C CYS A 56 -5.52 -1.25 4.21
N SER A 57 -4.34 -1.58 3.67
CA SER A 57 -4.14 -1.90 2.24
C SER A 57 -5.08 -3.00 1.70
N CYS A 58 -5.58 -3.86 2.59
CA CYS A 58 -6.48 -4.95 2.24
C CYS A 58 -7.92 -4.55 1.93
N ILE A 59 -8.34 -3.35 2.33
CA ILE A 59 -9.67 -2.79 2.03
C ILE A 59 -9.58 -1.42 1.37
N SER A 60 -8.38 -0.98 1.01
CA SER A 60 -8.12 0.31 0.40
C SER A 60 -7.67 0.14 -1.04
N ALA A 61 -8.20 1.01 -1.90
CA ALA A 61 -7.76 1.16 -3.27
C ALA A 61 -6.75 2.30 -3.38
N VAL A 62 -6.04 2.34 -4.51
CA VAL A 62 -5.14 3.43 -4.86
C VAL A 62 -5.92 4.75 -4.88
N PRO A 63 -5.56 5.73 -4.02
CA PRO A 63 -6.25 7.01 -3.98
C PRO A 63 -5.87 7.87 -5.20
N PRO A 64 -6.72 8.85 -5.56
CA PRO A 64 -6.35 9.84 -6.56
C PRO A 64 -5.18 10.69 -6.02
N SER A 65 -4.04 10.66 -6.72
CA SER A 65 -2.87 11.49 -6.45
C SER A 65 -2.42 12.18 -7.74
N GLU A 66 -1.73 13.32 -7.65
CA GLU A 66 -1.36 14.13 -8.82
C GLU A 66 -0.27 13.47 -9.68
N SER A 67 0.65 12.70 -9.11
CA SER A 67 1.76 12.10 -9.87
C SER A 67 2.40 10.88 -9.19
N GLU A 68 2.74 11.01 -7.91
CA GLU A 68 3.43 9.98 -7.14
C GLU A 68 2.84 9.88 -5.73
N LEU A 69 2.75 8.66 -5.19
CA LEU A 69 2.32 8.37 -3.83
C LEU A 69 3.35 7.44 -3.18
N ALA A 70 4.02 7.93 -2.14
CA ALA A 70 4.91 7.11 -1.33
C ALA A 70 4.12 6.39 -0.23
N ILE A 71 4.28 5.08 -0.13
CA ILE A 71 3.63 4.23 0.87
C ILE A 71 4.73 3.63 1.75
N ASN A 72 4.69 3.97 3.04
CA ASN A 72 5.56 3.39 4.05
C ASN A 72 4.96 2.08 4.54
N LEU A 73 5.70 0.99 4.34
CA LEU A 73 5.38 -0.32 4.89
C LEU A 73 5.93 -0.41 6.30
N PHE A 74 5.05 -0.52 7.28
CA PHE A 74 5.43 -0.90 8.64
C PHE A 74 5.31 -2.41 8.76
N VAL A 75 6.41 -3.11 8.45
CA VAL A 75 6.53 -4.53 8.79
C VAL A 75 7.19 -4.60 10.16
N ASP A 76 6.39 -4.68 11.22
CA ASP A 76 6.94 -4.98 12.54
C ASP A 76 7.47 -6.43 12.51
N PRO A 77 8.78 -6.65 12.72
CA PRO A 77 9.38 -7.98 12.64
C PRO A 77 8.94 -8.91 13.79
N THR A 78 8.16 -8.40 14.75
CA THR A 78 7.66 -9.17 15.89
C THR A 78 6.29 -9.83 15.64
N TRP A 79 5.70 -9.63 14.45
CA TRP A 79 4.49 -10.32 14.03
C TRP A 79 4.79 -11.52 13.11
#